data_AF-A0AAJ6K978-F1
#
_entry.id   AF-A0AAJ6K978-F1
#
_cell.length_a   1.000
_cell.length_b   1.000
_cell.length_c   1.000
_cell.angle_alpha   90.00
_cell.angle_beta   90.00
_cell.angle_gamma   90.00
#
_symmetry.space_group_name_H-M   'P 1'
#
loop_
_entity.id
_entity.type
_entity.pdbx_description
1 polymer ?
#
loop_
_entity_poly.entity_id
_entity_poly.type
_entity_poly.pdbx_seq_one_letter_code
_entity_poly.pdbx_strand_id
1 'polypeptide(L)'
;MKLVENLAKAAGAAIGCSRPVAEELRYLPINRYVGMSGQKFNGNLYIACGISGANQHLKGIKNASIIVAINMKASAKIFKNADYGIVGDVTEILPLLTAALGGDAAKKPAEVPYKKIKRIVPKKVMEMPKIYVCSGCGYEYNPFVGDPEAEIAPGTDFTALPEEWVCPECSEEKANFIKA
;
A
#
# COMPACT_ATOMS: atom_id res chain seq x y z
N MET A 1 -16.75 19.18 10.57
CA MET A 1 -17.24 17.80 10.73
C MET A 1 -18.44 17.47 9.84
N LYS A 2 -19.35 18.42 9.57
CA LYS A 2 -20.57 18.22 8.76
C LYS A 2 -20.40 17.44 7.44
N LEU A 3 -19.34 17.69 6.67
CA LEU A 3 -19.06 16.95 5.43
C LEU A 3 -18.84 15.44 5.65
N VAL A 4 -18.11 15.08 6.72
CA VAL A 4 -17.82 13.69 7.08
C VAL A 4 -19.07 13.01 7.65
N GLU A 5 -19.89 13.76 8.40
CA GLU A 5 -21.17 13.27 8.93
C GLU A 5 -22.17 12.95 7.81
N ASN A 6 -22.28 13.85 6.82
CA ASN A 6 -23.13 13.63 5.66
C ASN A 6 -22.68 12.39 4.86
N LEU A 7 -21.38 12.27 4.60
CA LEU A 7 -20.84 11.09 3.92
C LEU A 7 -21.11 9.81 4.73
N ALA A 8 -20.91 9.85 6.05
CA ALA A 8 -21.14 8.70 6.91
C ALA A 8 -22.61 8.27 6.88
N LYS A 9 -23.55 9.22 6.89
CA LYS A 9 -24.99 8.96 6.78
C LYS A 9 -25.35 8.36 5.41
N ALA A 10 -24.83 8.93 4.32
CA ALA A 10 -25.04 8.43 2.96
C ALA A 10 -24.45 7.02 2.76
N ALA A 11 -23.28 6.76 3.36
CA ALA A 11 -22.62 5.46 3.28
C ALA A 11 -23.24 4.41 4.22
N GLY A 12 -24.00 4.83 5.25
CA GLY A 12 -24.43 3.95 6.35
C GLY A 12 -23.25 3.52 7.24
N ALA A 13 -22.25 4.39 7.40
CA ALA A 13 -21.00 4.11 8.08
C ALA A 13 -20.88 4.82 9.43
N ALA A 14 -20.05 4.28 10.31
CA ALA A 14 -19.64 4.94 11.54
C ALA A 14 -18.47 5.90 11.29
N ILE A 15 -18.45 7.03 11.98
CA ILE A 15 -17.34 7.98 11.95
C ILE A 15 -16.25 7.52 12.93
N GLY A 16 -14.99 7.58 12.50
CA GLY A 16 -13.81 7.41 13.34
C GLY A 16 -12.81 8.55 13.10
N CYS A 17 -11.76 8.61 13.92
CA CYS A 17 -10.76 9.67 13.83
C CYS A 17 -9.32 9.16 14.03
N SER A 18 -8.35 9.99 13.65
CA SER A 18 -6.93 9.80 14.00
C SER A 18 -6.65 10.39 15.39
N ARG A 19 -5.49 10.04 15.96
CA ARG A 19 -5.11 10.47 17.32
C ARG A 19 -5.15 11.99 17.53
N PRO A 20 -4.57 12.83 16.64
CA PRO A 20 -4.60 14.29 16.84
C PRO A 20 -6.03 14.85 16.85
N VAL A 21 -6.93 14.26 16.06
CA VAL A 21 -8.32 14.70 15.99
C VAL A 21 -9.09 14.39 17.29
N ALA A 22 -8.71 13.31 17.99
CA ALA A 22 -9.32 12.93 19.26
C ALA A 22 -8.70 13.64 20.48
N GLU A 23 -7.37 13.70 20.56
CA GLU A 23 -6.65 14.21 21.74
C GLU A 23 -6.45 15.72 21.69
N GLU A 24 -6.00 16.25 20.55
CA GLU A 24 -5.60 17.65 20.39
C GLU A 24 -6.79 18.52 19.98
N LEU A 25 -7.45 18.16 18.87
CA LEU A 25 -8.56 18.94 18.32
C LEU A 25 -9.91 18.63 19.01
N ARG A 26 -10.02 17.46 19.64
CA ARG A 26 -11.22 17.00 20.36
C ARG A 26 -12.52 17.08 19.56
N TYR A 27 -12.44 16.86 18.24
CA TYR A 27 -13.63 16.85 17.38
C TYR A 27 -14.49 15.60 17.60
N LEU A 28 -13.87 14.50 18.04
CA LEU A 28 -14.51 13.23 18.32
C LEU A 28 -13.96 12.67 19.65
N PRO A 29 -14.78 11.91 20.39
CA PRO A 29 -14.34 11.28 21.63
C PRO A 29 -13.22 10.26 21.39
N ILE A 30 -12.38 10.05 22.41
CA ILE A 30 -11.22 9.15 22.34
C ILE A 30 -11.59 7.71 21.97
N ASN A 31 -12.82 7.26 22.28
CA ASN A 31 -13.29 5.92 21.92
C ASN A 31 -13.52 5.73 20.41
N ARG A 32 -13.51 6.80 19.60
CA ARG A 32 -13.60 6.76 18.13
C ARG A 32 -12.24 6.83 17.44
N TYR A 33 -11.15 6.98 18.20
CA TYR A 33 -9.80 6.99 17.67
C TYR A 33 -9.42 5.60 17.14
N VAL A 34 -8.95 5.55 15.90
CA VAL A 34 -8.45 4.34 15.23
C VAL A 34 -6.93 4.42 15.11
N GLY A 35 -6.21 3.40 15.56
CA GLY A 35 -4.75 3.37 15.48
C GLY A 35 -4.09 2.26 16.28
N MET A 36 -2.78 2.37 16.54
CA MET A 36 -2.00 1.35 17.24
C MET A 36 -2.48 1.16 18.68
N SER A 37 -2.72 2.27 19.38
CA SER A 37 -3.24 2.33 20.76
C SER A 37 -4.75 2.53 20.85
N GLY A 38 -5.42 2.79 19.71
CA GLY A 38 -6.87 3.01 19.64
C GLY A 38 -7.64 1.77 19.18
N GLN A 39 -8.84 2.01 18.68
CA GLN A 39 -9.70 0.99 18.07
C GLN A 39 -9.05 0.36 16.84
N LYS A 40 -9.36 -0.92 16.61
CA LYS A 40 -8.99 -1.67 15.40
C LYS A 40 -10.18 -1.78 14.48
N PHE A 41 -10.03 -1.34 13.25
CA PHE A 41 -11.06 -1.48 12.25
C PHE A 41 -10.89 -2.80 11.49
N ASN A 42 -11.92 -3.64 11.57
CA ASN A 42 -11.98 -4.96 10.91
C ASN A 42 -13.13 -5.06 9.89
N GLY A 43 -13.77 -3.95 9.50
CA GLY A 43 -14.89 -3.94 8.56
C GLY A 43 -14.48 -4.05 7.08
N ASN A 44 -15.46 -3.99 6.18
CA ASN A 44 -15.21 -4.13 4.74
C ASN A 44 -14.65 -2.87 4.09
N LEU A 45 -15.13 -1.68 4.46
CA LEU A 45 -14.78 -0.43 3.79
C LEU A 45 -14.27 0.59 4.81
N TYR A 46 -13.05 1.07 4.61
CA TYR A 46 -12.46 2.17 5.37
C TYR A 46 -12.18 3.35 4.43
N ILE A 47 -12.75 4.52 4.71
CA ILE A 47 -12.51 5.73 3.93
C ILE A 47 -11.65 6.68 4.77
N ALA A 48 -10.42 6.91 4.33
CA ALA A 48 -9.41 7.73 4.99
C ALA A 48 -9.40 9.14 4.38
N CYS A 49 -10.13 10.08 5.01
CA CYS A 49 -10.23 11.47 4.55
C CYS A 49 -9.19 12.35 5.24
N GLY A 50 -8.20 12.86 4.49
CA GLY A 50 -7.18 13.77 5.02
C GLY A 50 -6.17 13.11 5.98
N ILE A 51 -6.06 11.78 5.97
CA ILE A 51 -5.15 11.04 6.86
C ILE A 51 -3.81 10.83 6.15
N SER A 52 -2.69 11.18 6.80
CA SER A 52 -1.34 11.06 6.22
C SER A 52 -0.84 9.61 6.12
N GLY A 53 -1.38 8.70 6.95
CA GLY A 53 -0.98 7.30 6.99
C GLY A 53 0.25 7.04 7.86
N ALA A 54 0.35 7.67 9.03
CA ALA A 54 1.36 7.32 10.03
C ALA A 54 1.29 5.82 10.37
N ASN A 55 2.44 5.17 10.57
CA ASN A 55 2.50 3.72 10.84
C ASN A 55 1.61 3.29 12.02
N GLN A 56 1.47 4.15 13.03
CA GLN A 56 0.56 3.91 14.16
C GLN A 56 -0.91 3.81 13.71
N HIS A 57 -1.37 4.70 12.83
CA HIS A 57 -2.72 4.67 12.27
C HIS A 57 -2.93 3.42 11.38
N LEU A 58 -1.95 3.12 10.52
CA LEU A 58 -2.00 1.98 9.60
C LEU A 58 -2.18 0.64 10.33
N LYS A 59 -1.53 0.46 11.49
CA LYS A 59 -1.73 -0.72 12.35
C LYS A 59 -3.17 -0.87 12.86
N GLY A 60 -3.95 0.22 12.92
CA GLY A 60 -5.36 0.21 13.30
C GLY A 60 -6.30 -0.24 12.18
N ILE A 61 -5.90 -0.09 10.92
CA ILE A 61 -6.74 -0.36 9.74
C ILE A 61 -6.25 -1.52 8.87
N LYS A 62 -5.19 -2.22 9.29
CA LYS A 62 -4.55 -3.31 8.54
C LYS A 62 -5.55 -4.39 8.07
N ASN A 63 -6.56 -4.66 8.88
CA ASN A 63 -7.56 -5.70 8.64
C ASN A 63 -8.80 -5.19 7.88
N ALA A 64 -8.83 -3.93 7.43
CA ALA A 64 -9.85 -3.45 6.51
C ALA A 64 -9.80 -4.26 5.21
N SER A 65 -10.96 -4.60 4.64
CA SER A 65 -10.99 -5.33 3.37
C SER A 65 -10.66 -4.43 2.19
N ILE A 66 -11.16 -3.20 2.22
CA ILE A 66 -10.96 -2.14 1.23
C ILE A 66 -10.66 -0.84 1.98
N ILE A 67 -9.59 -0.17 1.56
CA ILE A 67 -9.14 1.13 2.05
C ILE A 67 -9.20 2.12 0.88
N VAL A 68 -10.04 3.13 1.02
CA VAL A 68 -10.11 4.28 0.10
C VAL A 68 -9.42 5.45 0.78
N ALA A 69 -8.46 6.10 0.12
CA ALA A 69 -7.75 7.25 0.66
C ALA A 69 -8.05 8.51 -0.14
N ILE A 70 -8.33 9.61 0.55
CA ILE A 70 -8.55 10.93 -0.04
C ILE A 70 -7.58 11.90 0.63
N ASN A 71 -6.63 12.43 -0.12
CA ASN A 71 -5.63 13.35 0.43
C ASN A 71 -5.10 14.28 -0.66
N MET A 72 -4.85 15.55 -0.32
CA MET A 72 -4.28 16.53 -1.26
C MET A 72 -2.84 16.17 -1.66
N LYS A 73 -2.08 15.54 -0.77
CA LYS A 73 -0.67 15.20 -1.01
C LYS A 73 -0.55 13.80 -1.60
N ALA A 74 -0.32 13.69 -2.91
CA ALA A 74 -0.07 12.40 -3.59
C ALA A 74 1.06 11.57 -2.95
N SER A 75 2.02 12.23 -2.28
CA SER A 75 3.12 11.59 -1.56
C SER A 75 2.74 11.01 -0.19
N ALA A 76 1.48 11.13 0.25
CA ALA A 76 1.04 10.64 1.55
C ALA A 76 1.21 9.11 1.69
N LYS A 77 1.72 8.66 2.83
CA LYS A 77 1.99 7.23 3.11
C LYS A 77 0.73 6.37 3.10
N ILE A 78 -0.44 6.97 3.33
CA ILE A 78 -1.73 6.28 3.27
C ILE A 78 -1.96 5.61 1.92
N PHE A 79 -1.54 6.25 0.81
CA PHE A 79 -1.77 5.72 -0.54
C PHE A 79 -1.04 4.40 -0.79
N LYS A 80 0.12 4.19 -0.16
CA LYS A 80 0.86 2.90 -0.24
C LYS A 80 0.09 1.73 0.38
N ASN A 81 -0.90 2.01 1.22
CA ASN A 81 -1.71 1.01 1.91
C ASN A 81 -3.18 1.08 1.51
N ALA A 82 -3.55 1.98 0.58
CA ALA A 82 -4.90 2.14 0.08
C ALA A 82 -5.09 1.28 -1.17
N ASP A 83 -6.29 0.75 -1.34
CA ASP A 83 -6.69 0.01 -2.53
C ASP A 83 -7.22 0.99 -3.60
N TYR A 84 -7.81 2.11 -3.17
CA TYR A 84 -8.20 3.23 -4.03
C TYR A 84 -7.70 4.55 -3.46
N GLY A 85 -7.22 5.44 -4.32
CA GLY A 85 -6.70 6.75 -3.91
C GLY A 85 -7.26 7.88 -4.77
N ILE A 86 -7.71 8.95 -4.13
CA ILE A 86 -8.10 10.21 -4.78
C ILE A 86 -7.18 11.31 -4.26
N VAL A 87 -6.49 11.97 -5.18
CA VAL A 87 -5.65 13.14 -4.87
C VAL A 87 -6.46 14.40 -5.08
N GLY A 88 -6.72 15.15 -4.01
CA GLY A 88 -7.45 16.40 -4.07
C GLY A 88 -7.96 16.85 -2.70
N ASP A 89 -8.69 17.96 -2.66
CA ASP A 89 -9.23 18.51 -1.42
C ASP A 89 -10.43 17.68 -0.94
N VAL A 90 -10.38 17.29 0.34
CA VAL A 90 -11.49 16.65 1.03
C VAL A 90 -12.75 17.50 1.03
N THR A 91 -12.63 18.83 1.04
CA THR A 91 -13.82 19.72 1.07
C THR A 91 -14.61 19.69 -0.23
N GLU A 92 -13.94 19.46 -1.37
CA GLU A 92 -14.56 19.32 -2.69
C GLU A 92 -15.01 17.89 -2.97
N ILE A 93 -14.19 16.91 -2.56
CA ILE A 93 -14.42 15.50 -2.87
C ILE A 93 -15.53 14.89 -2.01
N LEU A 94 -15.63 15.23 -0.72
CA LEU A 94 -16.64 14.66 0.18
C LEU A 94 -18.09 14.94 -0.27
N PRO A 95 -18.47 16.17 -0.67
CA PRO A 95 -19.80 16.44 -1.23
C PRO A 95 -20.12 15.61 -2.47
N LEU A 96 -19.16 15.49 -3.41
CA LEU A 96 -19.36 14.72 -4.65
C LEU A 96 -19.57 13.23 -4.37
N LEU A 97 -18.77 12.66 -3.47
CA LEU A 97 -18.95 11.28 -3.00
C LEU A 97 -20.30 11.07 -2.31
N THR A 98 -20.71 12.03 -1.47
CA THR A 98 -22.00 11.97 -0.77
C THR A 98 -23.15 11.97 -1.77
N ALA A 99 -23.11 12.85 -2.77
CA ALA A 99 -24.10 12.92 -3.84
C ALA A 99 -24.17 11.60 -4.63
N ALA A 100 -23.02 11.04 -5.00
CA ALA A 100 -22.93 9.76 -5.72
C ALA A 100 -23.49 8.56 -4.91
N LEU A 101 -23.47 8.63 -3.57
CA LEU A 101 -23.98 7.59 -2.67
C LEU A 101 -25.47 7.73 -2.32
N GLY A 102 -26.18 8.71 -2.90
CA GLY A 102 -27.61 8.94 -2.65
C GLY A 102 -27.92 10.17 -1.80
N GLY A 103 -26.95 11.06 -1.57
CA GLY A 103 -27.15 12.34 -0.89
C GLY A 103 -27.53 12.20 0.59
N ASP A 104 -28.50 12.98 1.06
CA ASP A 104 -28.92 13.01 2.47
C ASP A 104 -29.88 11.86 2.86
N ALA A 105 -30.26 11.03 1.88
CA ALA A 105 -31.10 9.87 2.11
C ALA A 105 -30.36 8.88 3.02
N ALA A 106 -30.94 8.59 4.19
CA ALA A 106 -30.37 7.59 5.09
C ALA A 106 -30.39 6.23 4.38
N LYS A 107 -29.22 5.60 4.28
CA LYS A 107 -29.12 4.27 3.70
C LYS A 107 -29.95 3.30 4.57
N LYS A 108 -30.76 2.45 3.92
CA LYS A 108 -31.49 1.40 4.63
C LYS A 108 -30.48 0.57 5.42
N PRO A 109 -30.73 0.27 6.71
CA PRO A 109 -29.86 -0.62 7.47
C PRO A 109 -29.75 -1.95 6.72
N ALA A 110 -28.55 -2.50 6.65
CA ALA A 110 -28.33 -3.78 5.99
C ALA A 110 -29.18 -4.84 6.70
N GLU A 111 -30.03 -5.52 5.93
CA GLU A 111 -30.94 -6.57 6.45
C GLU A 111 -30.16 -7.75 7.06
N VAL A 112 -28.92 -7.95 6.62
CA VAL A 112 -28.00 -8.94 7.14
C VAL A 112 -26.70 -8.30 7.63
N PRO A 113 -26.05 -8.87 8.66
CA PRO A 113 -24.70 -8.48 9.04
C PRO A 113 -23.77 -8.55 7.82
N TYR A 114 -22.84 -7.59 7.71
CA TYR A 114 -21.92 -7.58 6.58
C TYR A 114 -21.13 -8.90 6.51
N LYS A 115 -21.04 -9.50 5.31
CA LYS A 115 -20.13 -10.61 5.07
C LYS A 115 -18.72 -10.07 4.89
N LYS A 116 -17.77 -10.50 5.72
CA LYS A 116 -16.37 -10.07 5.61
C LYS A 116 -15.78 -10.48 4.26
N ILE A 117 -15.29 -9.51 3.50
CA ILE A 117 -14.60 -9.74 2.23
C ILE A 117 -13.11 -9.93 2.52
N LYS A 118 -12.46 -10.92 1.89
CA LYS A 118 -10.99 -11.06 1.99
C LYS A 118 -10.33 -9.93 1.22
N ARG A 119 -9.36 -9.24 1.84
CA ARG A 119 -8.57 -8.23 1.15
C ARG A 119 -7.77 -8.89 0.03
N ILE A 120 -7.92 -8.38 -1.20
CA ILE A 120 -7.14 -8.82 -2.35
C ILE A 120 -5.84 -8.03 -2.29
N VAL A 121 -4.76 -8.67 -1.82
CA VAL A 121 -3.43 -8.07 -1.88
C VAL A 121 -2.90 -8.36 -3.28
N PRO A 122 -2.59 -7.34 -4.12
CA PRO A 122 -1.94 -7.58 -5.39
C PRO A 122 -0.65 -8.37 -5.12
N LYS A 123 -0.50 -9.53 -5.74
CA LYS A 123 0.73 -10.31 -5.65
C LYS A 123 1.85 -9.40 -6.15
N LYS A 124 2.93 -9.24 -5.37
CA LYS A 124 4.15 -8.62 -5.88
C LYS A 124 4.53 -9.39 -7.14
N VAL A 125 4.49 -8.71 -8.27
CA VAL A 125 5.05 -9.24 -9.51
C VAL A 125 6.53 -9.48 -9.21
N MET A 126 7.03 -10.69 -9.47
CA MET A 126 8.47 -10.97 -9.35
C MET A 126 9.19 -9.92 -10.19
N GLU A 127 10.03 -9.09 -9.57
CA GLU A 127 10.91 -8.21 -10.33
C GLU A 127 11.82 -9.13 -11.14
N MET A 128 11.76 -9.03 -12.47
CA MET A 128 12.65 -9.82 -13.32
C MET A 128 14.09 -9.51 -12.91
N PRO A 129 14.92 -10.53 -12.69
CA PRO A 129 16.31 -10.31 -12.33
C PRO A 129 16.97 -9.44 -13.40
N LYS A 130 17.79 -8.50 -12.95
CA LYS A 130 18.52 -7.60 -13.84
C LYS A 130 19.51 -8.45 -14.65
N ILE A 131 19.58 -8.24 -15.96
CA ILE A 131 20.51 -8.94 -16.83
C ILE A 131 21.87 -8.24 -16.71
N TYR A 132 22.94 -9.03 -16.56
CA TYR A 132 24.30 -8.54 -16.48
C TYR A 132 25.11 -9.15 -17.62
N VAL A 133 25.79 -8.29 -18.37
CA VAL A 133 26.51 -8.67 -19.59
C VAL A 133 27.99 -8.32 -19.43
N CYS A 134 28.87 -9.28 -19.70
CA CYS A 134 30.31 -9.08 -19.71
C CYS A 134 30.70 -8.10 -20.82
N SER A 135 31.46 -7.05 -20.48
CA SER A 135 31.88 -6.06 -21.48
C SER A 135 32.93 -6.58 -22.45
N GLY A 136 33.74 -7.58 -22.07
CA GLY A 136 34.77 -8.16 -22.94
C GLY A 136 34.25 -9.11 -23.99
N CYS A 137 33.40 -10.07 -23.62
CA CYS A 137 32.94 -11.14 -24.51
C CYS A 137 31.43 -11.14 -24.81
N GLY A 138 30.65 -10.33 -24.08
CA GLY A 138 29.19 -10.32 -24.23
C GLY A 138 28.45 -11.45 -23.50
N TYR A 139 29.13 -12.24 -22.67
CA TYR A 139 28.49 -13.29 -21.87
C TYR A 139 27.40 -12.69 -20.96
N GLU A 140 26.19 -13.24 -21.06
CA GLU A 140 25.04 -12.85 -20.24
C GLU A 140 24.93 -13.78 -19.03
N TYR A 141 25.13 -13.24 -17.83
CA TYR A 141 24.90 -14.04 -16.62
C TYR A 141 23.41 -14.30 -16.43
N ASN A 142 23.03 -15.57 -16.36
CA ASN A 142 21.65 -15.99 -16.12
C ASN A 142 21.48 -16.51 -14.69
N PRO A 143 20.83 -15.73 -13.79
CA PRO A 143 20.61 -16.15 -12.40
C PRO A 143 19.82 -17.43 -12.26
N PHE A 144 18.99 -17.83 -13.22
CA PHE A 144 18.20 -19.07 -13.13
C PHE A 144 19.04 -20.33 -13.31
N VAL A 145 20.20 -20.21 -13.94
CA VAL A 145 21.14 -21.33 -14.16
C VAL A 145 22.29 -21.24 -13.15
N GLY A 146 22.72 -20.03 -12.80
CA GLY A 146 23.94 -19.83 -12.01
C GLY A 146 25.18 -20.09 -12.85
N ASP A 147 26.24 -20.58 -12.20
CA ASP A 147 27.50 -20.95 -12.84
C ASP A 147 28.04 -22.23 -12.19
N PRO A 148 27.76 -23.40 -12.78
CA PRO A 148 28.20 -24.70 -12.24
C PRO A 148 29.72 -24.86 -12.14
N GLU A 149 30.50 -24.19 -12.99
CA GLU A 149 31.96 -24.31 -13.00
C GLU A 149 32.59 -23.56 -11.82
N ALA A 150 32.00 -22.43 -11.44
CA ALA A 150 32.38 -21.65 -10.26
C ALA A 150 31.57 -22.02 -8.99
N GLU A 151 30.90 -23.18 -8.97
CA GLU A 151 30.06 -23.66 -7.86
C GLU A 151 28.93 -22.68 -7.44
N ILE A 152 28.46 -21.85 -8.36
CA ILE A 152 27.36 -20.91 -8.13
C ILE A 152 26.02 -21.59 -8.39
N ALA A 153 25.21 -21.70 -7.33
CA ALA A 153 23.91 -22.34 -7.40
C ALA A 153 22.90 -21.59 -8.31
N PRO A 154 21.98 -22.33 -8.99
CA PRO A 154 20.82 -21.75 -9.64
C PRO A 154 19.99 -20.88 -8.69
N GLY A 155 19.57 -19.71 -9.16
CA GLY A 155 18.83 -18.69 -8.39
C GLY A 155 19.71 -17.62 -7.76
N THR A 156 21.04 -17.67 -7.94
CA THR A 156 21.96 -16.66 -7.39
C THR A 156 21.94 -15.39 -8.23
N ASP A 157 21.55 -14.26 -7.65
CA ASP A 157 21.62 -12.95 -8.31
C ASP A 157 23.08 -12.57 -8.60
N PHE A 158 23.33 -11.84 -9.70
CA PHE A 158 24.67 -11.37 -10.06
C PHE A 158 25.33 -10.55 -8.93
N THR A 159 24.55 -9.77 -8.19
CA THR A 159 25.05 -8.99 -7.05
C THR A 159 25.52 -9.87 -5.89
N ALA A 160 25.00 -11.09 -5.78
CA ALA A 160 25.35 -12.06 -4.74
C ALA A 160 26.52 -12.98 -5.12
N LEU A 161 27.05 -12.88 -6.34
CA LEU A 161 28.25 -13.60 -6.74
C LEU A 161 29.46 -13.18 -5.89
N PRO A 162 30.44 -14.07 -5.63
CA PRO A 162 31.72 -13.72 -5.02
C PRO A 162 32.44 -12.59 -5.75
N GLU A 163 33.32 -11.84 -5.07
CA GLU A 163 34.10 -10.78 -5.72
C GLU A 163 35.17 -11.34 -6.66
N GLU A 164 35.65 -12.54 -6.34
CA GLU A 164 36.65 -13.31 -7.11
C GLU A 164 36.04 -14.04 -8.31
N TRP A 165 34.70 -14.00 -8.45
CA TRP A 165 34.04 -14.61 -9.60
C TRP A 165 34.42 -13.87 -10.88
N VAL A 166 34.77 -14.64 -11.91
CA VAL A 166 35.17 -14.15 -13.22
C VAL A 166 34.24 -14.70 -14.30
N CYS A 167 34.18 -14.02 -15.44
CA CYS A 167 33.41 -14.48 -16.58
C CYS A 167 33.88 -15.88 -17.03
N PRO A 168 32.98 -16.86 -17.20
CA PRO A 168 33.34 -18.20 -17.66
C PRO A 168 33.95 -18.23 -19.06
N GLU A 169 33.54 -17.31 -19.94
CA GLU A 169 33.96 -17.28 -21.34
C GLU A 169 35.31 -16.58 -21.58
N CYS A 170 35.60 -15.49 -20.84
CA CYS A 170 36.81 -14.68 -21.06
C CYS A 170 37.65 -14.38 -19.82
N SER A 171 37.25 -14.91 -18.66
CA SER A 171 37.93 -14.70 -17.37
C SER A 171 38.06 -13.24 -16.93
N GLU A 172 37.26 -12.33 -17.49
CA GLU A 172 37.18 -10.96 -16.98
C GLU A 172 36.54 -10.90 -15.60
N GLU A 173 37.01 -9.96 -14.79
CA GLU A 173 36.48 -9.73 -13.44
C GLU A 173 35.00 -9.32 -13.46
N LYS A 174 34.28 -9.68 -12.40
CA LYS A 174 32.90 -9.24 -12.14
C LYS A 174 32.69 -7.73 -12.33
N ALA A 175 33.72 -6.92 -12.06
CA ALA A 175 33.69 -5.46 -12.24
C ALA A 175 33.44 -5.01 -13.70
N ASN A 176 33.78 -5.84 -14.68
CA ASN A 176 33.60 -5.53 -16.11
C ASN A 176 32.21 -5.92 -16.65
N PHE A 177 31.29 -6.33 -15.79
CA PHE A 177 29.91 -6.56 -16.20
C PHE A 177 29.06 -5.30 -16.11
N ILE A 178 28.35 -5.00 -17.20
CA ILE A 178 27.38 -3.92 -17.26
C ILE A 178 25.97 -4.46 -17.09
N LYS A 179 25.13 -3.66 -16.46
CA LYS A 179 23.70 -3.97 -16.33
C LYS A 179 22.99 -3.61 -17.63
N ALA A 180 22.38 -4.60 -18.28
CA ALA A 180 21.50 -4.42 -19.45
C ALA A 180 20.07 -4.04 -19.04
#